data_AF-A0A2D9RGQ2-F1
#
_entry.id   AF-A0A2D9RGQ2-F1
#
_cell.length_a   1.000
_cell.length_b   1.000
_cell.length_c   1.000
_cell.angle_alpha   90.00
_cell.angle_beta   90.00
_cell.angle_gamma   90.00
#
_symmetry.space_group_name_H-M   'P 1'
#
loop_
_entity.id
_entity.type
_entity.pdbx_description
1 polymer ?
#
loop_
_entity_poly.entity_id
_entity_poly.type
_entity_poly.pdbx_seq_one_letter_code
_entity_poly.pdbx_strand_id
1 'polypeptide(L)'
;MIGAPIMRTLRKLALAGALSLALPLSLPLTLPAQAATEEGEWAPEIFELSNGMEVVVLPDHRAPVVTHMVWYRVGAADELPGKSGIAHLFEHLMFKATDDIPAGEFSKIVARNGGQDNAFTSWDYTAYFQRVAKDRLEAMMRMEAERMTDLILTEDVFTSERDVVKEERRQRIENNPGAILFEQLMASLFPDHPYGIPVIGHMDEVAELSLTDATDFYGFWYGPEKAVLVVAGDITAAELQPLAEDIYGVIPPKGDLAERDLPMVTPLAESVELTHTDPKVRQETWDEYWQATSYSLPESGLEPHALDIATQILGGGRTSRLYQALVEDQKIAVDAYAWSWTDLRGAGLLSMGASPARGTELDALSEASHAVLADFLENGPTEEELERAKSNLVASSIFQRDSQMAMAQIYGSAAARGDSLESIASWPEEIESVTAEQVRETLAKYIQDKPSVTTKLLRLEEN
;
A
#
# COMPACT_ATOMS: atom_id res chain seq x y z
N MET A 1 -29.06 -33.42 7.41
CA MET A 1 -30.48 -33.78 7.60
C MET A 1 -31.32 -32.55 7.31
N ILE A 2 -32.20 -32.68 6.30
CA ILE A 2 -33.48 -31.98 6.05
C ILE A 2 -33.42 -30.43 6.00
N GLY A 3 -33.68 -29.74 4.90
CA GLY A 3 -34.20 -30.18 3.59
C GLY A 3 -34.46 -28.98 2.66
N ALA A 4 -34.28 -29.22 1.36
CA ALA A 4 -34.87 -28.47 0.24
C ALA A 4 -36.21 -29.16 -0.18
N PRO A 5 -36.84 -28.89 -1.34
CA PRO A 5 -37.22 -27.64 -2.02
C PRO A 5 -38.74 -27.64 -2.39
N ILE A 6 -39.25 -26.58 -3.05
CA ILE A 6 -40.52 -26.66 -3.81
C ILE A 6 -40.31 -26.17 -5.24
N MET A 7 -40.76 -27.01 -6.17
CA MET A 7 -40.75 -26.88 -7.63
C MET A 7 -42.21 -26.96 -8.13
N ARG A 8 -42.55 -26.28 -9.25
CA ARG A 8 -43.49 -26.67 -10.34
C ARG A 8 -43.97 -25.43 -11.12
N THR A 9 -43.59 -25.24 -12.40
CA THR A 9 -44.32 -25.57 -13.68
C THR A 9 -45.71 -24.90 -13.81
N LEU A 10 -46.22 -24.36 -14.93
CA LEU A 10 -46.14 -24.64 -16.37
C LEU A 10 -47.04 -23.58 -17.10
N ARG A 11 -46.70 -23.13 -18.32
CA ARG A 11 -47.56 -23.27 -19.54
C ARG A 11 -47.02 -22.52 -20.76
N LYS A 12 -46.88 -23.28 -21.85
CA LYS A 12 -46.81 -22.84 -23.25
C LYS A 12 -48.24 -22.61 -23.77
N LEU A 13 -48.44 -21.64 -24.65
CA LEU A 13 -49.47 -21.68 -25.70
C LEU A 13 -48.94 -21.02 -26.97
N ALA A 14 -49.24 -21.63 -28.11
CA ALA A 14 -48.70 -21.30 -29.42
C ALA A 14 -49.73 -20.55 -30.31
N LEU A 15 -49.19 -19.65 -31.14
CA LEU A 15 -49.48 -19.34 -32.56
C LEU A 15 -50.93 -19.18 -33.07
N ALA A 16 -51.23 -18.03 -33.69
CA ALA A 16 -51.57 -17.89 -35.12
C ALA A 16 -52.09 -16.48 -35.48
N GLY A 17 -51.70 -15.95 -36.65
CA GLY A 17 -52.48 -14.92 -37.37
C GLY A 17 -51.67 -13.75 -37.95
N ALA A 18 -51.22 -13.89 -39.20
CA ALA A 18 -50.52 -12.87 -39.97
C ALA A 18 -51.45 -11.76 -40.49
N LEU A 19 -50.95 -10.51 -40.58
CA LEU A 19 -51.21 -9.64 -41.73
C LEU A 19 -50.10 -8.59 -41.88
N SER A 20 -49.52 -8.56 -43.07
CA SER A 20 -48.37 -7.74 -43.48
C SER A 20 -48.74 -6.27 -43.70
N LEU A 21 -47.95 -5.36 -43.13
CA LEU A 21 -47.66 -4.05 -43.74
C LEU A 21 -46.16 -3.80 -43.65
N ALA A 22 -45.49 -3.83 -44.80
CA ALA A 22 -44.08 -3.50 -44.92
C ALA A 22 -43.90 -1.97 -44.86
N LEU A 23 -43.33 -1.47 -43.76
CA LEU A 23 -42.65 -0.18 -43.73
C LEU A 23 -41.14 -0.44 -43.78
N PRO A 24 -40.34 0.34 -44.54
CA PRO A 24 -38.89 0.25 -44.46
C PRO A 24 -38.47 0.83 -43.11
N LEU A 25 -38.13 -0.05 -42.16
CA LEU A 25 -37.52 0.33 -40.91
C LEU A 25 -36.04 0.64 -41.20
N SER A 26 -35.75 1.87 -41.58
CA SER A 26 -34.40 2.42 -41.53
C SER A 26 -33.99 2.51 -40.06
N LEU A 27 -33.35 1.45 -39.56
CA LEU A 27 -32.62 1.48 -38.30
C LEU A 27 -31.50 2.52 -38.42
N PRO A 28 -31.50 3.61 -37.64
CA PRO A 28 -30.31 4.42 -37.53
C PRO A 28 -29.21 3.55 -36.92
N LEU A 29 -28.08 3.44 -37.62
CA LEU A 29 -26.82 2.98 -37.02
C LEU A 29 -26.51 3.97 -35.90
N THR A 30 -26.90 3.67 -34.67
CA THR A 30 -26.35 4.33 -33.50
C THR A 30 -24.92 3.82 -33.37
N LEU A 31 -23.97 4.59 -33.89
CA LEU A 31 -22.58 4.47 -33.47
C LEU A 31 -22.56 4.50 -31.94
N PRO A 32 -21.77 3.64 -31.27
CA PRO A 32 -21.59 3.78 -29.83
C PRO A 32 -21.06 5.19 -29.61
N ALA A 33 -21.82 6.00 -28.88
CA ALA A 33 -21.30 7.25 -28.36
C ALA A 33 -20.13 6.84 -27.47
N GLN A 34 -18.91 7.18 -27.89
CA GLN A 34 -17.78 7.25 -26.99
C GLN A 34 -18.25 8.20 -25.88
N ALA A 35 -18.62 7.65 -24.72
CA ALA A 35 -18.71 8.45 -23.52
C ALA A 35 -17.27 8.92 -23.29
N ALA A 36 -16.98 10.16 -23.68
CA ALA A 36 -15.87 10.87 -23.08
C ALA A 36 -16.22 10.93 -21.59
N THR A 37 -15.62 10.04 -20.81
CA THR A 37 -15.54 10.23 -19.37
C THR A 37 -14.88 11.59 -19.19
N GLU A 38 -15.60 12.55 -18.62
CA GLU A 38 -15.02 13.82 -18.26
C GLU A 38 -13.88 13.52 -17.27
N GLU A 39 -12.64 13.50 -17.76
CA GLU A 39 -11.42 13.32 -16.95
C GLU A 39 -11.27 14.40 -15.86
N GLY A 40 -12.12 15.43 -15.87
CA GLY A 40 -12.11 16.55 -14.93
C GLY A 40 -12.80 16.34 -13.58
N GLU A 41 -13.54 15.24 -13.35
CA GLU A 41 -14.28 15.08 -12.08
C GLU A 41 -13.41 14.74 -10.86
N TRP A 42 -12.15 14.31 -11.05
CA TRP A 42 -11.28 13.83 -9.96
C TRP A 42 -9.90 14.51 -9.93
N ALA A 43 -9.76 15.65 -10.61
CA ALA A 43 -8.51 16.39 -10.59
C ALA A 43 -8.24 16.91 -9.16
N PRO A 44 -7.06 16.63 -8.57
CA PRO A 44 -6.72 17.16 -7.25
C PRO A 44 -6.61 18.69 -7.32
N GLU A 45 -7.17 19.37 -6.33
CA GLU A 45 -6.94 20.80 -6.10
C GLU A 45 -5.82 20.95 -5.06
N ILE A 46 -4.67 21.47 -5.48
CA ILE A 46 -3.46 21.53 -4.65
C ILE A 46 -3.10 22.99 -4.36
N PHE A 47 -2.74 23.28 -3.11
CA PHE A 47 -2.21 24.58 -2.70
C PHE A 47 -1.25 24.42 -1.51
N GLU A 48 -0.49 25.46 -1.21
CA GLU A 48 0.46 25.48 -0.10
C GLU A 48 0.10 26.60 0.87
N LEU A 49 0.14 26.32 2.17
CA LEU A 49 -0.02 27.31 3.23
C LEU A 49 1.27 28.13 3.41
N SER A 50 1.16 29.35 3.98
CA SER A 50 2.33 30.23 4.17
C SER A 50 3.42 29.68 5.10
N ASN A 51 3.13 28.63 5.85
CA ASN A 51 4.08 27.92 6.72
C ASN A 51 4.71 26.69 6.07
N GLY A 52 4.46 26.46 4.77
CA GLY A 52 5.05 25.37 4.00
C GLY A 52 4.26 24.05 4.03
N MET A 53 3.09 24.01 4.69
CA MET A 53 2.25 22.82 4.64
C MET A 53 1.58 22.69 3.27
N GLU A 54 1.83 21.58 2.61
CA GLU A 54 1.17 21.21 1.37
C GLU A 54 -0.25 20.72 1.66
N VAL A 55 -1.22 21.13 0.83
CA VAL A 55 -2.63 20.73 0.95
C VAL A 55 -3.11 20.14 -0.37
N VAL A 56 -3.63 18.91 -0.30
CA VAL A 56 -4.23 18.19 -1.42
C VAL A 56 -5.71 17.97 -1.14
N VAL A 57 -6.56 18.53 -2.00
CA VAL A 57 -8.01 18.35 -1.93
C VAL A 57 -8.47 17.47 -3.07
N LEU A 58 -9.29 16.47 -2.74
CA LEU A 58 -9.87 15.52 -3.69
C LEU A 58 -11.40 15.64 -3.62
N PRO A 59 -12.01 16.54 -4.41
CA PRO A 59 -13.45 16.76 -4.36
C PRO A 59 -14.24 15.51 -4.77
N ASP A 60 -15.21 15.13 -3.95
CA ASP A 60 -16.15 14.04 -4.23
C ASP A 60 -17.48 14.28 -3.48
N HIS A 61 -18.46 14.81 -4.21
CA HIS A 61 -19.76 15.22 -3.67
C HIS A 61 -20.81 14.10 -3.62
N ARG A 62 -20.42 12.82 -3.76
CA ARG A 62 -21.38 11.70 -3.77
C ARG A 62 -22.06 11.47 -2.42
N ALA A 63 -21.40 11.83 -1.31
CA ALA A 63 -21.94 11.75 0.04
C ALA A 63 -21.36 12.86 0.92
N PRO A 64 -22.12 13.40 1.92
CA PRO A 64 -21.66 14.49 2.81
C PRO A 64 -20.66 14.00 3.88
N VAL A 65 -19.62 13.33 3.43
CA VAL A 65 -18.57 12.68 4.23
C VAL A 65 -17.23 13.15 3.67
N VAL A 66 -16.26 13.30 4.57
CA VAL A 66 -14.88 13.63 4.25
C VAL A 66 -13.94 12.65 4.93
N THR A 67 -12.87 12.28 4.24
CA THR A 67 -11.67 11.67 4.78
C THR A 67 -10.63 12.77 4.94
N HIS A 68 -10.23 13.01 6.18
CA HIS A 68 -9.22 13.97 6.58
C HIS A 68 -7.96 13.20 6.98
N MET A 69 -6.80 13.53 6.40
CA MET A 69 -5.54 12.89 6.72
C MET A 69 -4.43 13.92 6.89
N VAL A 70 -3.57 13.71 7.89
CA VAL A 70 -2.29 14.40 8.01
C VAL A 70 -1.18 13.37 7.80
N TRP A 71 -0.37 13.60 6.77
CA TRP A 71 0.74 12.75 6.39
C TRP A 71 2.03 13.43 6.78
N TYR A 72 2.80 12.84 7.69
CA TYR A 72 4.12 13.32 8.05
C TYR A 72 5.18 12.63 7.18
N ARG A 73 6.11 13.43 6.67
CA ARG A 73 7.27 13.01 5.86
C ARG A 73 8.36 12.38 6.74
N VAL A 74 7.98 11.43 7.58
CA VAL A 74 8.89 10.66 8.46
C VAL A 74 8.32 9.26 8.64
N GLY A 75 9.17 8.23 8.56
CA GLY A 75 8.81 6.86 8.90
C GLY A 75 10.01 6.12 9.49
N ALA A 76 9.94 4.78 9.53
CA ALA A 76 11.01 3.96 10.12
C ALA A 76 12.36 4.11 9.38
N ALA A 77 12.36 4.51 8.11
CA ALA A 77 13.59 4.70 7.36
C ALA A 77 14.37 5.97 7.73
N ASP A 78 13.76 6.89 8.48
CA ASP A 78 14.40 8.14 8.94
C ASP A 78 14.86 8.05 10.40
N GLU A 79 14.76 6.87 11.02
CA GLU A 79 15.17 6.63 12.40
C GLU A 79 16.69 6.65 12.55
N LEU A 80 17.17 7.15 13.70
CA LEU A 80 18.59 7.12 14.00
C LEU A 80 19.04 5.68 14.32
N PRO A 81 20.30 5.30 14.00
CA PRO A 81 20.84 4.00 14.38
C PRO A 81 20.74 3.76 15.89
N GLY A 82 20.26 2.56 16.29
CA GLY A 82 20.04 2.22 17.69
C GLY A 82 18.75 2.78 18.30
N LYS A 83 17.89 3.41 17.49
CA LYS A 83 16.63 4.03 17.91
C LYS A 83 15.43 3.51 17.10
N SER A 84 15.50 2.28 16.62
CA SER A 84 14.43 1.74 15.78
C SER A 84 13.10 1.61 16.50
N GLY A 85 12.01 1.78 15.75
CA GLY A 85 10.63 1.71 16.24
C GLY A 85 10.14 2.99 16.91
N ILE A 86 10.94 4.06 16.93
CA ILE A 86 10.52 5.35 17.48
C ILE A 86 9.41 6.00 16.66
N ALA A 87 9.40 5.87 15.34
CA ALA A 87 8.33 6.40 14.49
C ALA A 87 6.98 5.74 14.82
N HIS A 88 6.97 4.41 14.94
CA HIS A 88 5.77 3.66 15.32
C HIS A 88 5.37 3.90 16.78
N LEU A 89 6.33 3.97 17.72
CA LEU A 89 6.03 4.36 19.09
C LEU A 89 5.42 5.76 19.16
N PHE A 90 5.90 6.69 18.33
CA PHE A 90 5.37 8.05 18.29
C PHE A 90 3.94 8.11 17.77
N GLU A 91 3.59 7.23 16.81
CA GLU A 91 2.21 7.02 16.39
C GLU A 91 1.28 6.72 17.58
N HIS A 92 1.70 5.85 18.51
CA HIS A 92 0.94 5.55 19.72
C HIS A 92 0.84 6.75 20.67
N LEU A 93 1.94 7.50 20.81
CA LEU A 93 2.00 8.68 21.68
C LEU A 93 1.04 9.79 21.20
N MET A 94 0.82 9.92 19.89
CA MET A 94 -0.10 10.89 19.29
C MET A 94 -1.59 10.65 19.61
N PHE A 95 -1.95 9.56 20.29
CA PHE A 95 -3.29 9.31 20.83
C PHE A 95 -3.42 9.56 22.34
N LYS A 96 -2.36 10.11 22.96
CA LYS A 96 -2.36 10.44 24.38
C LYS A 96 -2.96 11.81 24.60
N ALA A 97 -2.46 12.53 25.60
CA ALA A 97 -3.04 13.81 25.97
C ALA A 97 -2.39 14.94 25.18
N THR A 98 -3.18 15.94 24.86
CA THR A 98 -2.74 17.30 24.56
C THR A 98 -3.25 18.22 25.67
N ASP A 99 -2.98 19.52 25.58
CA ASP A 99 -3.46 20.51 26.55
C ASP A 99 -5.01 20.56 26.64
N ASP A 100 -5.72 20.40 25.53
CA ASP A 100 -7.20 20.44 25.49
C ASP A 100 -7.88 19.06 25.26
N ILE A 101 -7.14 18.02 24.86
CA ILE A 101 -7.67 16.66 24.67
C ILE A 101 -7.07 15.70 25.70
N PRO A 102 -7.87 15.20 26.67
CA PRO A 102 -7.38 14.24 27.65
C PRO A 102 -6.96 12.90 27.02
N ALA A 103 -6.04 12.19 27.68
CA ALA A 103 -5.58 10.87 27.23
C ALA A 103 -6.74 9.90 26.99
N GLY A 104 -6.76 9.27 25.81
CA GLY A 104 -7.80 8.33 25.41
C GLY A 104 -9.14 8.96 25.06
N GLU A 105 -9.23 10.30 24.96
CA GLU A 105 -10.43 10.99 24.48
C GLU A 105 -10.43 11.25 22.98
N PHE A 106 -9.28 11.35 22.29
CA PHE A 106 -9.20 11.65 20.85
C PHE A 106 -10.17 10.76 20.04
N SER A 107 -9.95 9.44 20.02
CA SER A 107 -10.80 8.50 19.26
C SER A 107 -12.25 8.46 19.77
N LYS A 108 -12.49 8.74 21.06
CA LYS A 108 -13.87 8.83 21.58
C LYS A 108 -14.59 10.07 21.08
N ILE A 109 -13.88 11.20 20.93
CA ILE A 109 -14.44 12.42 20.34
C ILE A 109 -14.79 12.15 18.87
N VAL A 110 -13.90 11.51 18.11
CA VAL A 110 -14.19 11.09 16.73
C VAL A 110 -15.44 10.21 16.68
N ALA A 111 -15.50 9.16 17.49
CA ALA A 111 -16.65 8.25 17.54
C ALA A 111 -17.97 8.94 17.96
N ARG A 112 -17.93 9.88 18.92
CA ARG A 112 -19.12 10.67 19.32
C ARG A 112 -19.63 11.56 18.18
N ASN A 113 -18.75 11.96 17.28
CA ASN A 113 -19.10 12.69 16.05
C ASN A 113 -19.48 11.76 14.89
N GLY A 114 -19.66 10.45 15.15
CA GLY A 114 -20.05 9.46 14.15
C GLY A 114 -18.92 9.07 13.20
N GLY A 115 -17.69 9.40 13.54
CA GLY A 115 -16.51 9.15 12.72
C GLY A 115 -15.80 7.83 13.02
N GLN A 116 -14.77 7.59 12.22
CA GLN A 116 -13.76 6.55 12.41
C GLN A 116 -12.38 7.20 12.31
N ASP A 117 -11.45 6.81 13.18
CA ASP A 117 -10.06 7.24 13.13
C ASP A 117 -9.12 6.04 13.18
N ASN A 118 -7.92 6.24 12.63
CA ASN A 118 -6.78 5.38 12.87
C ASN A 118 -5.49 6.12 12.51
N ALA A 119 -4.36 5.43 12.70
CA ALA A 119 -3.08 5.82 12.16
C ALA A 119 -2.34 4.62 11.60
N PHE A 120 -1.25 4.88 10.89
CA PHE A 120 -0.30 3.87 10.47
C PHE A 120 1.05 4.49 10.17
N THR A 121 2.10 3.73 10.44
CA THR A 121 3.49 4.04 10.14
C THR A 121 4.01 3.07 9.08
N SER A 122 4.74 3.61 8.10
CA SER A 122 5.51 2.85 7.12
C SER A 122 7.01 3.15 7.30
N TRP A 123 7.84 2.64 6.40
CA TRP A 123 9.22 3.10 6.33
C TRP A 123 9.33 4.57 5.91
N ASP A 124 8.45 5.07 5.06
CA ASP A 124 8.64 6.37 4.41
C ASP A 124 7.72 7.48 4.91
N TYR A 125 6.73 7.17 5.75
CA TYR A 125 5.77 8.15 6.27
C TYR A 125 5.03 7.61 7.50
N THR A 126 4.42 8.52 8.24
CA THR A 126 3.40 8.23 9.25
C THR A 126 2.16 9.04 8.92
N ALA A 127 1.01 8.38 8.88
CA ALA A 127 -0.26 9.02 8.53
C ALA A 127 -1.28 8.83 9.65
N TYR A 128 -2.05 9.89 9.88
CA TYR A 128 -3.18 9.87 10.77
C TYR A 128 -4.43 10.29 10.02
N PHE A 129 -5.57 9.67 10.30
CA PHE A 129 -6.79 10.02 9.59
C PHE A 129 -8.05 9.94 10.43
N GLN A 130 -9.05 10.70 9.97
CA GLN A 130 -10.43 10.61 10.42
C GLN A 130 -11.36 10.62 9.21
N ARG A 131 -12.37 9.76 9.24
CA ARG A 131 -13.51 9.80 8.32
C ARG A 131 -14.74 10.26 9.08
N VAL A 132 -15.29 11.40 8.69
CA VAL A 132 -16.39 12.06 9.41
C VAL A 132 -17.40 12.69 8.44
N ALA A 133 -18.57 13.09 8.96
CA ALA A 133 -19.47 13.97 8.21
C ALA A 133 -18.81 15.33 7.94
N LYS A 134 -19.11 15.96 6.80
CA LYS A 134 -18.53 17.26 6.38
C LYS A 134 -18.60 18.33 7.47
N ASP A 135 -19.72 18.41 8.19
CA ASP A 135 -19.95 19.39 9.26
C ASP A 135 -19.07 19.18 10.51
N ARG A 136 -18.27 18.11 10.55
CA ARG A 136 -17.31 17.80 11.62
C ARG A 136 -15.86 17.97 11.22
N LEU A 137 -15.57 18.31 9.97
CA LEU A 137 -14.20 18.46 9.45
C LEU A 137 -13.39 19.44 10.29
N GLU A 138 -13.94 20.63 10.56
CA GLU A 138 -13.26 21.67 11.33
C GLU A 138 -12.83 21.15 12.73
N ALA A 139 -13.69 20.38 13.39
CA ALA A 139 -13.36 19.81 14.69
C ALA A 139 -12.18 18.82 14.59
N MET A 140 -12.13 17.99 13.54
CA MET A 140 -11.03 17.04 13.34
C MET A 140 -9.73 17.76 13.00
N MET A 141 -9.79 18.79 12.15
CA MET A 141 -8.63 19.63 11.81
C MET A 141 -8.06 20.30 13.06
N ARG A 142 -8.90 20.87 13.93
CA ARG A 142 -8.45 21.48 15.20
C ARG A 142 -7.78 20.45 16.12
N MET A 143 -8.35 19.25 16.24
CA MET A 143 -7.76 18.17 17.05
C MET A 143 -6.41 17.71 16.52
N GLU A 144 -6.24 17.61 15.20
CA GLU A 144 -4.98 17.25 14.55
C GLU A 144 -3.92 18.35 14.67
N ALA A 145 -4.31 19.61 14.48
CA ALA A 145 -3.45 20.76 14.71
C ALA A 145 -2.95 20.82 16.15
N GLU A 146 -3.82 20.56 17.12
CA GLU A 146 -3.48 20.56 18.54
C GLU A 146 -2.43 19.48 18.86
N ARG A 147 -2.60 18.24 18.38
CA ARG A 147 -1.57 17.20 18.62
C ARG A 147 -0.31 17.35 17.76
N MET A 148 -0.29 18.26 16.78
CA MET A 148 0.92 18.64 16.05
C MET A 148 1.82 19.57 16.87
N THR A 149 1.26 20.37 17.79
CA THR A 149 2.00 21.35 18.60
C THR A 149 2.05 21.03 20.08
N ASP A 150 0.99 20.49 20.66
CA ASP A 150 0.73 20.53 22.11
C ASP A 150 0.57 19.14 22.76
N LEU A 151 1.29 18.13 22.22
CA LEU A 151 1.31 16.80 22.79
C LEU A 151 1.99 16.78 24.18
N ILE A 152 1.29 16.25 25.19
CA ILE A 152 1.81 16.10 26.55
C ILE A 152 2.54 14.76 26.68
N LEU A 153 3.87 14.82 26.67
CA LEU A 153 4.73 13.66 26.88
C LEU A 153 5.29 13.67 28.30
N THR A 154 4.88 12.68 29.10
CA THR A 154 5.43 12.43 30.44
C THR A 154 6.14 11.08 30.46
N GLU A 155 7.05 10.88 31.43
CA GLU A 155 7.78 9.63 31.59
C GLU A 155 6.85 8.42 31.76
N ASP A 156 5.77 8.59 32.52
CA ASP A 156 4.78 7.53 32.76
C ASP A 156 4.02 7.15 31.48
N VAL A 157 3.58 8.16 30.70
CA VAL A 157 2.89 7.92 29.42
C VAL A 157 3.83 7.26 28.43
N PHE A 158 5.05 7.78 28.30
CA PHE A 158 6.07 7.23 27.42
C PHE A 158 6.39 5.77 27.76
N THR A 159 6.68 5.48 29.02
CA THR A 159 7.05 4.14 29.47
C THR A 159 5.92 3.15 29.25
N SER A 160 4.67 3.55 29.57
CA SER A 160 3.48 2.72 29.33
C SER A 160 3.32 2.36 27.87
N GLU A 161 3.46 3.32 26.95
CA GLU A 161 3.30 3.03 25.52
C GLU A 161 4.44 2.24 24.93
N ARG A 162 5.67 2.48 25.37
CA ARG A 162 6.82 1.66 24.98
C ARG A 162 6.59 0.20 25.38
N ASP A 163 6.03 -0.06 26.55
CA ASP A 163 5.67 -1.43 26.97
C ASP A 163 4.52 -2.01 26.14
N VAL A 164 3.51 -1.21 25.74
CA VAL A 164 2.46 -1.65 24.81
C VAL A 164 3.06 -2.05 23.45
N VAL A 165 3.94 -1.23 22.88
CA VAL A 165 4.61 -1.53 21.59
C VAL A 165 5.45 -2.80 21.68
N LYS A 166 6.12 -3.04 22.82
CA LYS A 166 6.85 -4.30 23.05
C LYS A 166 5.92 -5.51 23.11
N GLU A 167 4.73 -5.39 23.70
CA GLU A 167 3.75 -6.49 23.68
C GLU A 167 3.13 -6.68 22.28
N GLU A 168 2.91 -5.60 21.55
CA GLU A 168 2.47 -5.65 20.16
C GLU A 168 3.49 -6.35 19.28
N ARG A 169 4.79 -6.02 19.42
CA ARG A 169 5.86 -6.70 18.70
C ARG A 169 5.81 -8.20 18.97
N ARG A 170 5.76 -8.61 20.25
CA ARG A 170 5.59 -10.02 20.65
C ARG A 170 4.40 -10.68 19.98
N GLN A 171 3.28 -9.96 19.88
CA GLN A 171 2.06 -10.47 19.29
C GLN A 171 2.15 -10.59 17.75
N ARG A 172 2.70 -9.57 17.08
CA ARG A 172 2.69 -9.43 15.61
C ARG A 172 3.85 -10.13 14.94
N ILE A 173 5.01 -10.20 15.60
CA ILE A 173 6.25 -10.76 15.07
C ILE A 173 6.59 -12.07 15.78
N GLU A 174 6.99 -12.05 17.06
CA GLU A 174 7.52 -13.25 17.72
C GLU A 174 6.49 -14.40 17.84
N ASN A 175 5.19 -14.10 17.76
CA ASN A 175 4.15 -15.11 17.77
C ASN A 175 3.72 -15.59 16.37
N ASN A 176 4.24 -15.00 15.30
CA ASN A 176 3.90 -15.29 13.91
C ASN A 176 5.14 -15.76 13.12
N PRO A 177 5.23 -17.07 12.76
CA PRO A 177 6.38 -17.61 12.03
C PRO A 177 6.66 -16.92 10.70
N GLY A 178 5.62 -16.49 9.97
CA GLY A 178 5.79 -15.78 8.72
C GLY A 178 6.38 -14.38 8.92
N ALA A 179 5.99 -13.69 9.99
CA ALA A 179 6.55 -12.37 10.32
C ALA A 179 8.02 -12.46 10.77
N ILE A 180 8.40 -13.50 11.52
CA ILE A 180 9.80 -13.76 11.87
C ILE A 180 10.63 -13.96 10.60
N LEU A 181 10.15 -14.80 9.68
CA LEU A 181 10.84 -15.05 8.42
C LEU A 181 10.91 -13.79 7.55
N PHE A 182 9.85 -12.98 7.52
CA PHE A 182 9.84 -11.72 6.79
C PHE A 182 10.82 -10.68 7.37
N GLU A 183 10.97 -10.60 8.70
CA GLU A 183 12.00 -9.75 9.32
C GLU A 183 13.42 -10.18 8.90
N GLN A 184 13.70 -11.49 8.90
CA GLN A 184 14.99 -12.04 8.45
C GLN A 184 15.22 -11.79 6.95
N LEU A 185 14.16 -11.94 6.14
CA LEU A 185 14.17 -11.64 4.72
C LEU A 185 14.54 -10.18 4.47
N MET A 186 13.82 -9.23 5.07
CA MET A 186 14.06 -7.80 4.83
C MET A 186 15.48 -7.41 5.24
N ALA A 187 15.97 -7.89 6.40
CA ALA A 187 17.34 -7.66 6.84
C ALA A 187 18.39 -8.25 5.88
N SER A 188 18.10 -9.39 5.25
CA SER A 188 18.99 -10.04 4.27
C SER A 188 18.92 -9.40 2.88
N LEU A 189 17.73 -8.91 2.50
CA LEU A 189 17.46 -8.30 1.19
C LEU A 189 17.95 -6.85 1.15
N PHE A 190 17.97 -6.15 2.29
CA PHE A 190 18.40 -4.76 2.42
C PHE A 190 19.48 -4.61 3.51
N PRO A 191 20.66 -5.24 3.33
CA PRO A 191 21.73 -5.15 4.31
C PRO A 191 22.22 -3.71 4.45
N ASP A 192 22.45 -3.27 5.69
CA ASP A 192 22.89 -1.91 6.05
C ASP A 192 21.97 -0.77 5.55
N HIS A 193 20.75 -1.09 5.12
CA HIS A 193 19.76 -0.12 4.65
C HIS A 193 18.54 -0.09 5.59
N PRO A 194 17.92 1.08 5.86
CA PRO A 194 16.82 1.19 6.83
C PRO A 194 15.59 0.30 6.55
N TYR A 195 15.34 -0.05 5.29
CA TYR A 195 14.29 -1.03 4.94
C TYR A 195 14.53 -2.45 5.49
N GLY A 196 15.76 -2.78 5.89
CA GLY A 196 16.07 -4.04 6.57
C GLY A 196 15.60 -4.07 8.04
N ILE A 197 15.24 -2.91 8.61
CA ILE A 197 14.76 -2.78 9.99
C ILE A 197 13.23 -2.85 9.99
N PRO A 198 12.60 -3.69 10.84
CA PRO A 198 11.14 -3.73 10.92
C PRO A 198 10.58 -2.40 11.43
N VAL A 199 9.46 -1.94 10.87
CA VAL A 199 8.84 -0.65 11.25
C VAL A 199 8.55 -0.53 12.75
N ILE A 200 8.20 -1.63 13.42
CA ILE A 200 7.96 -1.65 14.87
C ILE A 200 9.26 -1.57 15.71
N GLY A 201 10.42 -1.62 15.07
CA GLY A 201 11.75 -1.61 15.68
C GLY A 201 12.21 -2.97 16.19
N HIS A 202 13.52 -3.09 16.46
CA HIS A 202 14.09 -4.23 17.16
C HIS A 202 13.74 -4.19 18.65
N MET A 203 13.45 -5.35 19.25
CA MET A 203 12.95 -5.42 20.64
C MET A 203 13.89 -4.76 21.66
N ASP A 204 15.19 -4.94 21.49
CA ASP A 204 16.23 -4.36 22.35
C ASP A 204 16.34 -2.85 22.17
N GLU A 205 16.33 -2.35 20.94
CA GLU A 205 16.34 -0.90 20.67
C GLU A 205 15.07 -0.21 21.17
N VAL A 206 13.90 -0.79 20.93
CA VAL A 206 12.61 -0.29 21.45
C VAL A 206 12.63 -0.24 22.98
N ALA A 207 13.25 -1.21 23.65
CA ALA A 207 13.37 -1.22 25.11
C ALA A 207 14.31 -0.12 25.65
N GLU A 208 15.24 0.37 24.83
CA GLU A 208 16.21 1.41 25.18
C GLU A 208 15.78 2.83 24.77
N LEU A 209 14.69 2.98 23.99
CA LEU A 209 14.11 4.29 23.68
C LEU A 209 13.76 5.05 24.96
N SER A 210 14.07 6.35 24.99
CA SER A 210 13.82 7.24 26.12
C SER A 210 12.80 8.33 25.77
N LEU A 211 12.24 8.98 26.81
CA LEU A 211 11.38 10.15 26.62
C LEU A 211 12.09 11.26 25.82
N THR A 212 13.39 11.44 26.03
CA THR A 212 14.19 12.42 25.27
C THR A 212 14.21 12.10 23.78
N ASP A 213 14.39 10.83 23.42
CA ASP A 213 14.33 10.43 22.01
C ASP A 213 12.97 10.79 21.41
N ALA A 214 11.86 10.52 22.12
CA ALA A 214 10.51 10.85 21.66
C ALA A 214 10.27 12.37 21.54
N THR A 215 10.74 13.16 22.50
CA THR A 215 10.61 14.63 22.44
C THR A 215 11.45 15.24 21.32
N ASP A 216 12.66 14.72 21.08
CA ASP A 216 13.53 15.17 20.00
C ASP A 216 12.92 14.80 18.64
N PHE A 217 12.40 13.57 18.52
CA PHE A 217 11.70 13.10 17.32
C PHE A 217 10.48 13.98 16.99
N TYR A 218 9.65 14.30 17.98
CA TYR A 218 8.51 15.21 17.84
C TYR A 218 8.92 16.64 17.47
N GLY A 219 9.94 17.15 18.17
CA GLY A 219 10.46 18.50 17.98
C GLY A 219 11.10 18.69 16.62
N PHE A 220 11.56 17.62 15.99
CA PHE A 220 12.17 17.67 14.67
C PHE A 220 11.17 17.39 13.55
N TRP A 221 10.37 16.32 13.63
CA TRP A 221 9.60 15.83 12.48
C TRP A 221 8.16 16.33 12.38
N TYR A 222 7.53 16.67 13.51
CA TYR A 222 6.09 16.95 13.53
C TYR A 222 5.80 18.44 13.40
N GLY A 223 5.98 19.00 12.20
CA GLY A 223 5.70 20.39 11.89
C GLY A 223 4.98 20.52 10.53
N PRO A 224 4.32 21.67 10.27
CA PRO A 224 3.54 21.89 9.05
C PRO A 224 4.38 21.74 7.78
N GLU A 225 5.63 22.20 7.79
CA GLU A 225 6.56 22.14 6.65
C GLU A 225 6.99 20.72 6.28
N LYS A 226 6.81 19.76 7.21
CA LYS A 226 7.10 18.32 7.00
C LYS A 226 5.82 17.49 6.88
N ALA A 227 4.67 18.14 6.71
CA ALA A 227 3.38 17.48 6.66
C ALA A 227 2.60 17.84 5.38
N VAL A 228 1.73 16.92 4.98
CA VAL A 228 0.77 17.11 3.88
C VAL A 228 -0.63 16.90 4.45
N LEU A 229 -1.49 17.91 4.29
CA LEU A 229 -2.92 17.80 4.60
C LEU A 229 -3.63 17.24 3.37
N VAL A 230 -4.25 16.07 3.50
CA VAL A 230 -5.07 15.49 2.42
C VAL A 230 -6.51 15.43 2.87
N VAL A 231 -7.42 16.04 2.09
CA VAL A 231 -8.86 15.99 2.35
C VAL A 231 -9.60 15.51 1.11
N ALA A 232 -10.24 14.35 1.22
CA ALA A 232 -11.04 13.75 0.16
C ALA A 232 -12.52 13.68 0.55
N GLY A 233 -13.43 14.14 -0.30
CA GLY A 233 -14.87 14.02 -0.06
C GLY A 233 -15.67 15.26 -0.41
N ASP A 234 -16.80 15.49 0.25
CA ASP A 234 -17.73 16.59 -0.06
C ASP A 234 -17.17 17.96 0.36
N ILE A 235 -16.10 18.39 -0.29
CA ILE A 235 -15.36 19.63 -0.01
C ILE A 235 -14.61 20.08 -1.27
N THR A 236 -14.48 21.39 -1.44
CA THR A 236 -13.64 22.03 -2.48
C THR A 236 -12.44 22.73 -1.84
N ALA A 237 -11.37 23.04 -2.58
CA ALA A 237 -10.26 23.80 -2.00
C ALA A 237 -10.70 25.20 -1.59
N ALA A 238 -11.66 25.82 -2.30
CA ALA A 238 -12.21 27.12 -1.91
C ALA A 238 -12.92 27.09 -0.54
N GLU A 239 -13.53 25.96 -0.15
CA GLU A 239 -14.12 25.77 1.18
C GLU A 239 -13.06 25.41 2.23
N LEU A 240 -12.07 24.59 1.87
CA LEU A 240 -11.04 24.10 2.80
C LEU A 240 -9.97 25.15 3.11
N GLN A 241 -9.51 25.90 2.12
CA GLN A 241 -8.40 26.84 2.24
C GLN A 241 -8.53 27.79 3.44
N PRO A 242 -9.66 28.50 3.68
CA PRO A 242 -9.78 29.37 4.85
C PRO A 242 -9.71 28.60 6.18
N LEU A 243 -10.21 27.36 6.24
CA LEU A 243 -10.11 26.50 7.43
C LEU A 243 -8.66 26.06 7.66
N ALA A 244 -7.96 25.65 6.61
CA ALA A 244 -6.57 25.23 6.66
C ALA A 244 -5.65 26.39 7.07
N GLU A 245 -5.88 27.59 6.53
CA GLU A 245 -5.15 28.81 6.91
C GLU A 245 -5.39 29.20 8.39
N ASP A 246 -6.63 29.12 8.89
CA ASP A 246 -6.97 29.44 10.29
C ASP A 246 -6.39 28.44 11.29
N ILE A 247 -6.38 27.14 10.94
CA ILE A 247 -6.07 26.06 11.86
C ILE A 247 -4.60 25.64 11.76
N TYR A 248 -4.15 25.27 10.57
CA TYR A 248 -2.78 24.81 10.35
C TYR A 248 -1.84 25.95 9.98
N GLY A 249 -2.31 26.94 9.21
CA GLY A 249 -1.48 28.05 8.70
C GLY A 249 -0.90 28.95 9.79
N VAL A 250 -1.50 28.95 10.98
CA VAL A 250 -1.02 29.69 12.16
C VAL A 250 0.09 28.97 12.93
N ILE A 251 0.30 27.67 12.67
CA ILE A 251 1.35 26.88 13.32
C ILE A 251 2.70 27.31 12.74
N PRO A 252 3.65 27.77 13.57
CA PRO A 252 4.97 28.13 13.09
C PRO A 252 5.72 26.88 12.61
N PRO A 253 6.47 26.97 11.50
CA PRO A 253 7.33 25.86 11.09
C PRO A 253 8.41 25.60 12.14
N LYS A 254 8.79 24.34 12.35
CA LYS A 254 9.75 23.93 13.39
C LYS A 254 11.20 24.16 12.98
N GLY A 255 11.48 24.34 11.70
CA GLY A 255 12.80 24.78 11.23
C GLY A 255 13.16 24.16 9.89
N ASP A 256 14.44 23.85 9.71
CA ASP A 256 14.98 23.48 8.40
C ASP A 256 14.34 22.18 7.88
N LEU A 257 14.00 22.22 6.59
CA LEU A 257 13.64 21.04 5.80
C LEU A 257 14.92 20.26 5.55
N ALA A 258 15.38 19.52 6.56
CA ALA A 258 16.48 18.60 6.33
C ALA A 258 16.07 17.64 5.21
N GLU A 259 16.89 17.60 4.16
CA GLU A 259 16.74 16.61 3.10
C GLU A 259 16.77 15.22 3.75
N ARG A 260 15.73 14.43 3.50
CA ARG A 260 15.62 13.10 4.09
C ARG A 260 16.62 12.19 3.37
N ASP A 261 17.76 11.97 3.99
CA ASP A 261 18.82 11.11 3.46
C ASP A 261 18.42 9.64 3.59
N LEU A 262 18.00 9.03 2.48
CA LEU A 262 17.83 7.59 2.37
C LEU A 262 19.03 7.04 1.59
N PRO A 263 19.88 6.20 2.20
CA PRO A 263 21.04 5.66 1.50
C PRO A 263 20.60 4.81 0.30
N MET A 264 21.41 4.79 -0.76
CA MET A 264 21.14 3.89 -1.88
C MET A 264 21.22 2.43 -1.42
N VAL A 265 20.30 1.59 -1.91
CA VAL A 265 20.32 0.15 -1.65
C VAL A 265 21.57 -0.47 -2.27
N THR A 266 22.34 -1.19 -1.46
CA THR A 266 23.53 -1.91 -1.93
C THR A 266 23.11 -3.21 -2.59
N PRO A 267 23.55 -3.49 -3.84
CA PRO A 267 23.29 -4.76 -4.49
C PRO A 267 23.78 -5.95 -3.67
N LEU A 268 22.97 -7.01 -3.61
CA LEU A 268 23.38 -8.26 -2.97
C LEU A 268 24.64 -8.85 -3.62
N ALA A 269 25.53 -9.40 -2.79
CA ALA A 269 26.78 -10.02 -3.25
C ALA A 269 26.59 -11.47 -3.73
N GLU A 270 25.71 -12.22 -3.06
CA GLU A 270 25.40 -13.62 -3.35
C GLU A 270 23.96 -13.95 -2.94
N SER A 271 23.40 -15.03 -3.49
CA SER A 271 22.05 -15.46 -3.11
C SER A 271 22.06 -16.05 -1.70
N VAL A 272 20.98 -15.81 -0.95
CA VAL A 272 20.81 -16.27 0.43
C VAL A 272 19.58 -17.17 0.50
N GLU A 273 19.68 -18.31 1.19
CA GLU A 273 18.51 -19.14 1.52
C GLU A 273 18.22 -19.06 3.02
N LEU A 274 17.00 -18.65 3.36
CA LEU A 274 16.48 -18.57 4.73
C LEU A 274 15.42 -19.65 4.92
N THR A 275 15.58 -20.49 5.94
CA THR A 275 14.56 -21.48 6.32
C THR A 275 14.12 -21.22 7.73
N HIS A 276 12.81 -21.08 7.93
CA HIS A 276 12.19 -21.00 9.25
C HIS A 276 11.22 -22.16 9.45
N THR A 277 11.37 -22.89 10.55
CA THR A 277 10.56 -24.07 10.86
C THR A 277 9.85 -23.87 12.19
N ASP A 278 8.52 -23.97 12.21
CA ASP A 278 7.72 -23.75 13.41
C ASP A 278 6.47 -24.66 13.46
N PRO A 279 6.09 -25.22 14.63
CA PRO A 279 4.93 -26.10 14.76
C PRO A 279 3.57 -25.41 14.48
N LYS A 280 3.50 -24.08 14.52
CA LYS A 280 2.30 -23.28 14.20
C LYS A 280 2.05 -23.21 12.69
N VAL A 281 3.05 -23.48 11.84
CA VAL A 281 2.91 -23.45 10.38
C VAL A 281 1.92 -24.53 9.94
N ARG A 282 0.92 -24.12 9.17
CA ARG A 282 -0.14 -25.01 8.65
C ARG A 282 -0.06 -25.22 7.14
N GLN A 283 0.44 -24.22 6.44
CA GLN A 283 0.71 -24.23 5.02
C GLN A 283 2.17 -23.79 4.86
N GLU A 284 2.98 -24.65 4.26
CA GLU A 284 4.36 -24.32 3.95
C GLU A 284 4.40 -23.35 2.77
N THR A 285 5.47 -22.57 2.66
CA THR A 285 5.69 -21.67 1.53
C THR A 285 7.13 -21.73 1.08
N TRP A 286 7.30 -21.50 -0.23
CA TRP A 286 8.57 -21.17 -0.85
C TRP A 286 8.38 -19.86 -1.59
N ASP A 287 9.32 -18.93 -1.39
CA ASP A 287 9.29 -17.62 -2.01
C ASP A 287 10.72 -17.21 -2.36
N GLU A 288 10.88 -16.44 -3.43
CA GLU A 288 12.14 -15.86 -3.86
C GLU A 288 11.96 -14.37 -4.12
N TYR A 289 12.93 -13.59 -3.66
CA TYR A 289 12.87 -12.13 -3.64
C TYR A 289 14.12 -11.51 -4.29
N TRP A 290 13.92 -10.44 -5.04
CA TRP A 290 14.98 -9.64 -5.64
C TRP A 290 14.79 -8.17 -5.32
N GLN A 291 15.90 -7.45 -5.16
CA GLN A 291 15.88 -5.99 -5.13
C GLN A 291 15.44 -5.47 -6.52
N ALA A 292 14.52 -4.52 -6.54
CA ALA A 292 13.87 -4.03 -7.75
C ALA A 292 13.93 -2.50 -7.84
N THR A 293 12.93 -1.89 -8.48
CA THR A 293 12.78 -0.43 -8.57
C THR A 293 11.46 0.03 -7.95
N SER A 294 11.29 1.35 -7.84
CA SER A 294 10.07 2.01 -7.40
C SER A 294 9.76 3.24 -8.28
N TYR A 295 8.52 3.71 -8.20
CA TYR A 295 8.04 4.94 -8.82
C TYR A 295 8.76 6.21 -8.32
N SER A 296 9.32 6.17 -7.11
CA SER A 296 10.05 7.30 -6.52
C SER A 296 11.46 7.48 -7.08
N LEU A 297 11.97 6.55 -7.90
CA LEU A 297 13.30 6.62 -8.51
C LEU A 297 13.21 7.17 -9.95
N PRO A 298 13.52 8.47 -10.19
CA PRO A 298 13.28 9.12 -11.48
C PRO A 298 14.04 8.47 -12.65
N GLU A 299 15.21 7.90 -12.38
CA GLU A 299 16.03 7.20 -13.36
C GLU A 299 15.39 5.91 -13.91
N SER A 300 14.34 5.41 -13.26
CA SER A 300 13.69 4.15 -13.60
C SER A 300 12.65 4.29 -14.71
N GLY A 301 12.17 5.50 -15.01
CA GLY A 301 11.18 5.74 -16.06
C GLY A 301 9.98 4.80 -15.97
N LEU A 302 9.74 3.99 -17.01
CA LEU A 302 8.63 3.03 -17.07
C LEU A 302 8.96 1.65 -16.47
N GLU A 303 10.13 1.44 -15.87
CA GLU A 303 10.50 0.15 -15.29
C GLU A 303 9.56 -0.31 -14.15
N PRO A 304 9.12 0.54 -13.21
CA PRO A 304 8.16 0.11 -12.18
C PRO A 304 6.82 -0.34 -12.79
N HIS A 305 6.32 0.37 -13.82
CA HIS A 305 5.12 0.01 -14.58
C HIS A 305 5.28 -1.36 -15.27
N ALA A 306 6.42 -1.58 -15.91
CA ALA A 306 6.74 -2.83 -16.57
C ALA A 306 6.86 -4.01 -15.58
N LEU A 307 7.37 -3.76 -14.36
CA LEU A 307 7.40 -4.76 -13.30
C LEU A 307 6.00 -5.12 -12.80
N ASP A 308 5.13 -4.14 -12.56
CA ASP A 308 3.75 -4.40 -12.13
C ASP A 308 2.97 -5.21 -13.19
N ILE A 309 3.19 -4.92 -14.47
CA ILE A 309 2.65 -5.73 -15.57
C ILE A 309 3.25 -7.14 -15.56
N ALA A 310 4.57 -7.28 -15.40
CA ALA A 310 5.24 -8.58 -15.39
C ALA A 310 4.71 -9.48 -14.26
N THR A 311 4.62 -8.95 -13.04
CA THR A 311 4.14 -9.70 -11.86
C THR A 311 2.65 -10.00 -11.96
N GLN A 312 1.85 -9.11 -12.55
CA GLN A 312 0.44 -9.37 -12.86
C GLN A 312 0.26 -10.55 -13.84
N ILE A 313 1.13 -10.69 -14.85
CA ILE A 313 1.10 -11.82 -15.80
C ILE A 313 1.60 -13.11 -15.15
N LEU A 314 2.70 -13.03 -14.39
CA LEU A 314 3.33 -14.18 -13.75
C LEU A 314 2.45 -14.76 -12.65
N GLY A 315 1.89 -13.93 -11.77
CA GLY A 315 1.22 -14.40 -10.56
C GLY A 315 0.02 -13.58 -10.07
N GLY A 316 -0.47 -12.59 -10.82
CA GLY A 316 -1.55 -11.69 -10.39
C GLY A 316 -2.97 -12.30 -10.35
N GLY A 317 -3.11 -13.62 -10.24
CA GLY A 317 -4.39 -14.30 -10.06
C GLY A 317 -4.54 -15.62 -10.82
N ARG A 318 -5.78 -16.09 -10.97
CA ARG A 318 -6.08 -17.43 -11.49
C ARG A 318 -5.74 -17.64 -12.96
N THR A 319 -5.56 -16.59 -13.74
CA THR A 319 -5.18 -16.65 -15.16
C THR A 319 -3.69 -16.37 -15.39
N SER A 320 -2.92 -16.29 -14.30
CA SER A 320 -1.47 -16.04 -14.35
C SER A 320 -0.71 -17.30 -14.74
N ARG A 321 0.51 -17.15 -15.26
CA ARG A 321 1.32 -18.29 -15.72
C ARG A 321 1.65 -19.26 -14.58
N LEU A 322 2.05 -18.74 -13.42
CA LEU A 322 2.39 -19.57 -12.26
C LEU A 322 1.18 -20.35 -11.77
N TYR A 323 0.03 -19.68 -11.62
CA TYR A 323 -1.19 -20.35 -11.15
C TYR A 323 -1.63 -21.44 -12.13
N GLN A 324 -1.68 -21.14 -13.44
CA GLN A 324 -2.07 -22.13 -14.46
C GLN A 324 -1.13 -23.34 -14.45
N ALA A 325 0.19 -23.11 -14.48
CA ALA A 325 1.16 -24.19 -14.56
C ALA A 325 1.21 -25.04 -13.28
N LEU A 326 1.28 -24.42 -12.10
CA LEU A 326 1.55 -25.12 -10.85
C LEU A 326 0.28 -25.64 -10.16
N VAL A 327 -0.81 -24.89 -10.21
CA VAL A 327 -2.06 -25.21 -9.50
C VAL A 327 -3.02 -26.00 -10.39
N GLU A 328 -3.29 -25.54 -11.61
CA GLU A 328 -4.31 -26.17 -12.47
C GLU A 328 -3.76 -27.37 -13.26
N ASP A 329 -2.60 -27.20 -13.91
CA ASP A 329 -2.02 -28.21 -14.80
C ASP A 329 -1.27 -29.31 -14.03
N GLN A 330 -0.23 -28.91 -13.28
CA GLN A 330 0.63 -29.85 -12.55
C GLN A 330 0.03 -30.31 -11.22
N LYS A 331 -0.80 -29.46 -10.59
CA LYS A 331 -1.44 -29.72 -9.28
C LYS A 331 -0.45 -30.00 -8.16
N ILE A 332 0.73 -29.38 -8.27
CA ILE A 332 1.81 -29.48 -7.28
C ILE A 332 1.75 -28.34 -6.26
N ALA A 333 0.97 -27.28 -6.54
CA ALA A 333 0.76 -26.17 -5.64
C ALA A 333 -0.73 -26.01 -5.27
N VAL A 334 -1.00 -25.49 -4.08
CA VAL A 334 -2.34 -24.99 -3.70
C VAL A 334 -2.54 -23.53 -4.11
N ASP A 335 -1.44 -22.78 -4.19
CA ASP A 335 -1.41 -21.39 -4.59
C ASP A 335 -0.04 -21.04 -5.19
N ALA A 336 -0.01 -20.07 -6.10
CA ALA A 336 1.20 -19.56 -6.72
C ALA A 336 0.99 -18.10 -7.15
N TYR A 337 1.94 -17.24 -6.84
CA TYR A 337 1.81 -15.79 -6.94
C TYR A 337 3.13 -15.10 -7.27
N ALA A 338 3.02 -13.85 -7.68
CA ALA A 338 4.12 -12.94 -7.92
C ALA A 338 3.61 -11.52 -7.69
N TRP A 339 4.45 -10.66 -7.15
CA TRP A 339 4.10 -9.28 -6.84
C TRP A 339 5.37 -8.42 -6.80
N SER A 340 5.18 -7.11 -6.89
CA SER A 340 6.22 -6.10 -6.79
C SER A 340 5.82 -5.06 -5.77
N TRP A 341 6.82 -4.53 -5.05
CA TRP A 341 6.68 -3.40 -4.15
C TRP A 341 7.32 -2.18 -4.82
N THR A 342 6.54 -1.43 -5.58
CA THR A 342 7.00 -0.34 -6.45
C THR A 342 6.71 1.05 -5.88
N ASP A 343 6.15 1.17 -4.68
CA ASP A 343 5.77 2.45 -4.04
C ASP A 343 6.60 2.79 -2.79
N LEU A 344 7.82 2.25 -2.68
CA LEU A 344 8.82 2.70 -1.70
C LEU A 344 9.54 3.97 -2.18
N ARG A 345 10.03 4.80 -1.26
CA ARG A 345 10.85 5.97 -1.63
C ARG A 345 12.20 5.59 -2.23
N GLY A 346 12.81 4.52 -1.73
CA GLY A 346 14.03 3.91 -2.24
C GLY A 346 13.74 2.78 -3.22
N ALA A 347 14.74 1.92 -3.44
CA ALA A 347 14.56 0.75 -4.30
C ALA A 347 13.49 -0.20 -3.73
N GLY A 348 12.60 -0.64 -4.62
CA GLY A 348 11.56 -1.61 -4.33
C GLY A 348 12.07 -3.05 -4.26
N LEU A 349 11.14 -4.00 -4.26
CA LEU A 349 11.45 -5.41 -4.40
C LEU A 349 10.43 -6.10 -5.30
N LEU A 350 10.78 -7.27 -5.82
CA LEU A 350 9.86 -8.15 -6.51
C LEU A 350 9.96 -9.55 -5.90
N SER A 351 8.84 -10.27 -5.93
CA SER A 351 8.73 -11.61 -5.36
C SER A 351 7.98 -12.54 -6.28
N MET A 352 8.38 -13.81 -6.24
CA MET A 352 7.63 -14.94 -6.76
C MET A 352 7.56 -16.02 -5.67
N GLY A 353 6.41 -16.66 -5.52
CA GLY A 353 6.26 -17.70 -4.52
C GLY A 353 5.13 -18.67 -4.80
N ALA A 354 5.14 -19.77 -4.07
CA ALA A 354 4.12 -20.80 -4.15
C ALA A 354 4.00 -21.60 -2.84
N SER A 355 2.80 -22.14 -2.61
CA SER A 355 2.50 -23.04 -1.50
C SER A 355 2.34 -24.48 -2.03
N PRO A 356 3.06 -25.48 -1.51
CA PRO A 356 2.99 -26.85 -2.02
C PRO A 356 1.63 -27.48 -1.73
N ALA A 357 1.17 -28.28 -2.69
CA ALA A 357 0.13 -29.28 -2.45
C ALA A 357 0.66 -30.40 -1.57
N ARG A 358 -0.25 -31.17 -0.96
CA ARG A 358 0.11 -32.27 -0.07
C ARG A 358 1.00 -33.28 -0.79
N GLY A 359 2.20 -33.53 -0.26
CA GLY A 359 3.15 -34.50 -0.79
C GLY A 359 4.03 -33.96 -1.91
N THR A 360 3.95 -32.66 -2.23
CA THR A 360 4.91 -31.97 -3.09
C THR A 360 6.10 -31.50 -2.26
N GLU A 361 7.31 -31.83 -2.70
CA GLU A 361 8.55 -31.30 -2.14
C GLU A 361 8.80 -29.86 -2.62
N LEU A 362 9.32 -28.98 -1.74
CA LEU A 362 9.57 -27.58 -2.11
C LEU A 362 10.58 -27.42 -3.26
N ASP A 363 11.56 -28.31 -3.38
CA ASP A 363 12.54 -28.24 -4.47
C ASP A 363 11.88 -28.48 -5.83
N ALA A 364 10.89 -29.40 -5.90
CA ALA A 364 10.12 -29.62 -7.12
C ALA A 364 9.20 -28.43 -7.45
N LEU A 365 8.69 -27.75 -6.41
CA LEU A 365 7.90 -26.53 -6.56
C LEU A 365 8.75 -25.36 -7.07
N SER A 366 9.96 -25.20 -6.52
CA SER A 366 10.96 -24.22 -6.98
C SER A 366 11.33 -24.47 -8.44
N GLU A 367 11.71 -25.71 -8.80
CA GLU A 367 12.09 -26.06 -10.18
C GLU A 367 10.96 -25.75 -11.18
N ALA A 368 9.72 -26.10 -10.84
CA ALA A 368 8.56 -25.78 -11.68
C ALA A 368 8.29 -24.28 -11.80
N SER A 369 8.49 -23.51 -10.73
CA SER A 369 8.35 -22.05 -10.74
C SER A 369 9.42 -21.41 -11.63
N HIS A 370 10.67 -21.85 -11.51
CA HIS A 370 11.77 -21.39 -12.36
C HIS A 370 11.60 -21.78 -13.82
N ALA A 371 10.97 -22.92 -14.13
CA ALA A 371 10.63 -23.28 -15.51
C ALA A 371 9.64 -22.29 -16.15
N VAL A 372 8.62 -21.84 -15.40
CA VAL A 372 7.68 -20.80 -15.86
C VAL A 372 8.41 -19.47 -16.06
N LEU A 373 9.28 -19.11 -15.12
CA LEU A 373 10.06 -17.87 -15.19
C LEU A 373 11.03 -17.86 -16.37
N ALA A 374 11.71 -18.98 -16.62
CA ALA A 374 12.62 -19.14 -17.75
C ALA A 374 11.90 -19.01 -19.10
N ASP A 375 10.73 -19.63 -19.25
CA ASP A 375 9.88 -19.46 -20.43
C ASP A 375 9.47 -17.99 -20.64
N PHE A 376 9.09 -17.30 -19.56
CA PHE A 376 8.75 -15.87 -19.64
C PHE A 376 9.96 -15.01 -20.06
N LEU A 377 11.15 -15.30 -19.54
CA LEU A 377 12.38 -14.58 -19.90
C LEU A 377 12.81 -14.85 -21.34
N GLU A 378 12.63 -16.07 -21.85
CA GLU A 378 12.97 -16.41 -23.24
C GLU A 378 11.96 -15.83 -24.23
N ASN A 379 10.67 -16.09 -24.00
CA ASN A 379 9.61 -15.85 -24.97
C ASN A 379 8.83 -14.55 -24.74
N GLY A 380 8.93 -13.95 -23.55
CA GLY A 380 8.13 -12.78 -23.16
C GLY A 380 6.64 -13.08 -22.98
N PRO A 381 5.83 -12.07 -22.63
CA PRO A 381 4.38 -12.19 -22.61
C PRO A 381 3.81 -12.26 -24.03
N THR A 382 2.73 -13.02 -24.19
CA THR A 382 1.88 -12.95 -25.38
C THR A 382 1.09 -11.64 -25.40
N GLU A 383 0.60 -11.24 -26.58
CA GLU A 383 -0.24 -10.04 -26.72
C GLU A 383 -1.49 -10.11 -25.83
N GLU A 384 -2.14 -11.27 -25.76
CA GLU A 384 -3.34 -11.47 -24.94
C GLU A 384 -3.04 -11.36 -23.44
N GLU A 385 -1.89 -11.87 -22.99
CA GLU A 385 -1.46 -11.72 -21.60
C GLU A 385 -1.17 -10.26 -21.26
N LEU A 386 -0.49 -9.54 -22.15
CA LEU A 386 -0.18 -8.14 -21.99
C LEU A 386 -1.45 -7.29 -21.91
N GLU A 387 -2.35 -7.43 -22.88
CA GLU A 387 -3.61 -6.69 -22.93
C GLU A 387 -4.47 -6.96 -21.69
N ARG A 388 -4.56 -8.23 -21.27
CA ARG A 388 -5.29 -8.61 -20.05
C ARG A 388 -4.68 -8.01 -18.79
N ALA A 389 -3.36 -8.06 -18.64
CA ALA A 389 -2.68 -7.51 -17.47
C ALA A 389 -2.87 -6.00 -17.37
N LYS A 390 -2.66 -5.26 -18.47
CA LYS A 390 -2.91 -3.81 -18.53
C LYS A 390 -4.37 -3.48 -18.20
N SER A 391 -5.31 -4.18 -18.83
CA SER A 391 -6.74 -3.97 -18.59
C SER A 391 -7.11 -4.19 -17.12
N ASN A 392 -6.55 -5.21 -16.47
CA ASN A 392 -6.80 -5.47 -15.06
C ASN A 392 -6.21 -4.39 -14.16
N LEU A 393 -4.98 -3.95 -14.44
CA LEU A 393 -4.29 -2.89 -13.69
C LEU A 393 -5.02 -1.55 -13.80
N VAL A 394 -5.38 -1.15 -15.03
CA VAL A 394 -6.16 0.08 -15.28
C VAL A 394 -7.57 -0.02 -14.67
N ALA A 395 -8.26 -1.15 -14.79
CA ALA A 395 -9.55 -1.34 -14.13
C ALA A 395 -9.44 -1.25 -12.61
N SER A 396 -8.38 -1.82 -12.02
CA SER A 396 -8.11 -1.75 -10.58
C SER A 396 -7.88 -0.31 -10.12
N SER A 397 -7.12 0.49 -10.86
CA SER A 397 -6.91 1.91 -10.51
C SER A 397 -8.21 2.72 -10.61
N ILE A 398 -9.08 2.43 -11.58
CA ILE A 398 -10.42 3.03 -11.67
C ILE A 398 -11.28 2.63 -10.47
N PHE A 399 -11.30 1.36 -10.06
CA PHE A 399 -12.08 0.93 -8.90
C PHE A 399 -11.58 1.54 -7.58
N GLN A 400 -10.27 1.79 -7.44
CA GLN A 400 -9.74 2.48 -6.27
C GLN A 400 -10.25 3.93 -6.17
N ARG A 401 -10.52 4.60 -7.30
CA ARG A 401 -11.12 5.95 -7.32
C ARG A 401 -12.52 6.02 -6.73
N ASP A 402 -13.23 4.89 -6.64
CA ASP A 402 -14.55 4.84 -5.99
C ASP A 402 -14.45 5.09 -4.46
N SER A 403 -13.28 4.94 -3.85
CA SER A 403 -13.07 5.11 -2.41
C SER A 403 -12.32 6.40 -2.09
N GLN A 404 -13.01 7.34 -1.40
CA GLN A 404 -12.40 8.55 -0.85
C GLN A 404 -11.17 8.24 0.02
N MET A 405 -11.20 7.14 0.77
CA MET A 405 -10.07 6.70 1.59
C MET A 405 -8.89 6.22 0.73
N ALA A 406 -9.15 5.40 -0.28
CA ALA A 406 -8.08 4.89 -1.16
C ALA A 406 -7.42 6.05 -1.91
N MET A 407 -8.21 7.00 -2.41
CA MET A 407 -7.67 8.19 -3.08
C MET A 407 -6.83 9.06 -2.14
N ALA A 408 -7.31 9.31 -0.92
CA ALA A 408 -6.52 10.04 0.07
C ALA A 408 -5.20 9.32 0.43
N GLN A 409 -5.20 7.98 0.42
CA GLN A 409 -3.99 7.16 0.62
C GLN A 409 -3.02 7.20 -0.55
N ILE A 410 -3.50 7.11 -1.79
CA ILE A 410 -2.66 7.17 -2.99
C ILE A 410 -1.97 8.54 -3.07
N TYR A 411 -2.74 9.62 -2.97
CA TYR A 411 -2.19 10.98 -3.05
C TYR A 411 -1.32 11.32 -1.84
N GLY A 412 -1.75 10.95 -0.62
CA GLY A 412 -1.00 11.25 0.59
C GLY A 412 0.33 10.51 0.69
N SER A 413 0.37 9.24 0.31
CA SER A 413 1.63 8.46 0.33
C SER A 413 2.62 8.93 -0.74
N ALA A 414 2.15 9.26 -1.94
CA ALA A 414 2.97 9.85 -3.00
C ALA A 414 3.52 11.22 -2.58
N ALA A 415 2.64 12.11 -2.09
CA ALA A 415 3.04 13.41 -1.59
C ALA A 415 4.11 13.26 -0.50
N ALA A 416 3.87 12.41 0.51
CA ALA A 416 4.79 12.22 1.64
C ALA A 416 6.18 11.66 1.24
N ARG A 417 6.24 10.82 0.21
CA ARG A 417 7.51 10.33 -0.38
C ARG A 417 8.23 11.41 -1.20
N GLY A 418 7.52 12.43 -1.65
CA GLY A 418 8.04 13.49 -2.51
C GLY A 418 7.85 13.22 -4.00
N ASP A 419 6.95 12.29 -4.34
CA ASP A 419 6.62 11.98 -5.72
C ASP A 419 5.82 13.09 -6.38
N SER A 420 5.90 13.17 -7.71
CA SER A 420 5.01 14.04 -8.48
C SER A 420 3.58 13.50 -8.40
N LEU A 421 2.62 14.30 -7.94
CA LEU A 421 1.20 13.92 -7.94
C LEU A 421 0.61 13.78 -9.34
N GLU A 422 1.27 14.34 -10.36
CA GLU A 422 0.92 14.13 -11.77
C GLU A 422 1.12 12.67 -12.18
N SER A 423 2.10 11.96 -11.60
CA SER A 423 2.35 10.55 -11.94
C SER A 423 1.16 9.65 -11.62
N ILE A 424 0.38 9.98 -10.58
CA ILE A 424 -0.84 9.25 -10.24
C ILE A 424 -1.90 9.38 -11.35
N ALA A 425 -1.99 10.56 -11.96
CA ALA A 425 -2.95 10.84 -13.02
C ALA A 425 -2.52 10.21 -14.35
N SER A 426 -1.22 10.26 -14.69
CA SER A 426 -0.66 9.67 -15.91
C SER A 426 -0.47 8.16 -15.83
N TRP A 427 -0.46 7.56 -14.64
CA TRP A 427 -0.20 6.12 -14.43
C TRP A 427 -0.98 5.18 -15.36
N PRO A 428 -2.31 5.35 -15.60
CA PRO A 428 -3.03 4.48 -16.50
C PRO A 428 -2.51 4.54 -17.96
N GLU A 429 -2.20 5.74 -18.46
CA GLU A 429 -1.64 5.93 -19.80
C GLU A 429 -0.23 5.32 -19.88
N GLU A 430 0.57 5.50 -18.81
CA GLU A 430 1.91 4.93 -18.71
C GLU A 430 1.87 3.40 -18.73
N ILE A 431 0.96 2.76 -17.97
CA ILE A 431 0.69 1.31 -18.05
C ILE A 431 0.30 0.89 -19.47
N GLU A 432 -0.61 1.62 -20.13
CA GLU A 432 -1.05 1.32 -21.48
C GLU A 432 0.09 1.44 -22.51
N SER A 433 1.06 2.31 -22.27
CA SER A 433 2.19 2.54 -23.17
C SER A 433 3.25 1.43 -23.15
N VAL A 434 3.36 0.65 -22.05
CA VAL A 434 4.42 -0.34 -21.87
C VAL A 434 4.34 -1.49 -22.89
N THR A 435 5.42 -1.81 -23.59
CA THR A 435 5.45 -2.88 -24.59
C THR A 435 5.80 -4.25 -23.99
N ALA A 436 5.47 -5.34 -24.68
CA ALA A 436 5.87 -6.70 -24.29
C ALA A 436 7.40 -6.84 -24.12
N GLU A 437 8.15 -6.16 -24.98
CA GLU A 437 9.62 -6.13 -24.93
C GLU A 437 10.11 -5.46 -23.64
N GLN A 438 9.54 -4.30 -23.29
CA GLN A 438 9.85 -3.62 -22.03
C GLN A 438 9.53 -4.49 -20.81
N VAL A 439 8.36 -5.14 -20.78
CA VAL A 439 8.00 -6.06 -19.68
C VAL A 439 9.05 -7.15 -19.49
N ARG A 440 9.46 -7.81 -20.59
CA ARG A 440 10.44 -8.90 -20.55
C ARG A 440 11.83 -8.37 -20.14
N GLU A 441 12.29 -7.29 -20.77
CA GLU A 441 13.61 -6.71 -20.52
C GLU A 441 13.75 -6.17 -19.10
N THR A 442 12.73 -5.48 -18.61
CA THR A 442 12.70 -4.98 -17.24
C THR A 442 12.72 -6.13 -16.25
N LEU A 443 11.89 -7.16 -16.43
CA LEU A 443 11.95 -8.32 -15.53
C LEU A 443 13.34 -8.95 -15.55
N ALA A 444 13.90 -9.23 -16.73
CA ALA A 444 15.24 -9.79 -16.90
C ALA A 444 16.32 -8.95 -16.20
N LYS A 445 16.24 -7.61 -16.28
CA LYS A 445 17.17 -6.69 -15.61
C LYS A 445 17.28 -6.94 -14.11
N TYR A 446 16.16 -7.29 -13.46
CA TYR A 446 16.07 -7.44 -12.00
C TYR A 446 16.24 -8.87 -11.49
N ILE A 447 16.06 -9.89 -12.34
CA ILE A 447 16.14 -11.29 -11.90
C ILE A 447 17.26 -12.11 -12.58
N GLN A 448 17.61 -11.80 -13.82
CA GLN A 448 18.53 -12.63 -14.59
C GLN A 448 19.98 -12.40 -14.13
N ASP A 449 20.64 -13.48 -13.72
CA ASP A 449 21.98 -13.46 -13.14
C ASP A 449 22.10 -12.50 -11.93
N LYS A 450 20.99 -12.26 -11.24
CA LYS A 450 20.92 -11.44 -10.03
C LYS A 450 20.83 -12.34 -8.79
N PRO A 451 21.59 -12.02 -7.73
CA PRO A 451 21.38 -12.66 -6.46
C PRO A 451 19.97 -12.39 -5.91
N SER A 452 19.46 -13.36 -5.16
CA SER A 452 18.11 -13.37 -4.59
C SER A 452 18.15 -13.79 -3.13
N VAL A 453 17.08 -13.50 -2.40
CA VAL A 453 16.83 -14.13 -1.10
C VAL A 453 15.68 -15.11 -1.26
N THR A 454 15.96 -16.40 -1.06
CA THR A 454 14.95 -17.46 -1.05
C THR A 454 14.51 -17.71 0.38
N THR A 455 13.21 -17.80 0.62
CA THR A 455 12.65 -18.11 1.93
C THR A 455 11.82 -19.39 1.88
N LYS A 456 11.99 -20.26 2.88
CA LYS A 456 11.21 -21.48 3.07
C LYS A 456 10.56 -21.45 4.46
N LEU A 457 9.24 -21.40 4.50
CA LEU A 457 8.48 -21.52 5.75
C LEU A 457 7.98 -22.96 5.87
N LEU A 458 8.53 -23.69 6.84
CA LEU A 458 8.30 -25.13 7.00
C LEU A 458 7.53 -25.43 8.28
N ARG A 459 6.77 -26.52 8.26
CA ARG A 459 6.16 -27.05 9.47
C ARG A 459 7.17 -27.89 10.24
N LEU A 460 7.29 -27.64 11.55
CA LEU A 460 8.03 -28.55 12.41
C LEU A 460 7.24 -29.85 12.58
N GLU A 461 7.78 -30.97 12.08
CA GLU A 461 7.22 -32.29 12.38
C GLU A 461 7.50 -32.65 13.85
N GLU A 462 6.46 -32.99 14.60
CA GLU A 462 6.60 -33.54 15.96
C GLU A 462 7.08 -35.00 15.84
N ASN A 463 8.30 -35.28 16.32
CA ASN A 463 8.84 -36.64 16.44
C ASN A 463 8.07 -37.51 17.44
#